data_AF-A0A832FEA2-F1
#
_entry.id   AF-A0A832FEA2-F1
#
_cell.length_a   1.000
_cell.length_b   1.000
_cell.length_c   1.000
_cell.angle_alpha   90.00
_cell.angle_beta   90.00
_cell.angle_gamma   90.00
#
_symmetry.space_group_name_H-M   'P 1'
#
loop_
_entity.id
_entity.type
_entity.pdbx_description
1 polymer ?
#
loop_
_entity_poly.entity_id
_entity_poly.type
_entity_poly.pdbx_seq_one_letter_code
_entity_poly.pdbx_strand_id
1 'polypeptide(L)' 'FMEGTSPAAALVSGVAALIVSKSTLPLTPLQVTGILEGTATDLGTVGWDQYYGYGLVNAYLAVLQAP' A
#
# COMPACT_ATOMS: atom_id res chain seq x y z
N PHE A 1 19.83 8.76 -9.83
CA PHE A 1 18.85 8.16 -8.91
C PHE A 1 18.20 9.30 -8.12
N MET A 2 16.89 9.19 -7.84
CA MET A 2 16.15 10.20 -7.09
C MET A 2 15.82 9.63 -5.71
N GLU A 3 16.07 10.40 -4.66
CA GLU A 3 15.83 10.03 -3.27
C GLU A 3 14.82 11.01 -2.68
N GLY A 4 13.88 10.50 -1.88
CA GLY A 4 12.89 11.32 -1.19
C GLY A 4 11.55 10.61 -1.01
N THR A 5 10.63 11.28 -0.35
CA THR A 5 9.26 10.80 -0.15
C THR A 5 8.41 10.92 -1.42
N SER A 6 8.76 11.79 -2.38
CA SER A 6 8.01 11.96 -3.63
C SER A 6 8.07 10.71 -4.53
N PRO A 7 9.23 10.08 -4.79
CA PRO A 7 9.27 8.78 -5.46
C PRO A 7 8.53 7.67 -4.71
N ALA A 8 8.59 7.66 -3.37
CA ALA A 8 7.86 6.69 -2.55
C ALA A 8 6.33 6.85 -2.71
N ALA A 9 5.83 8.09 -2.71
CA ALA A 9 4.43 8.38 -2.95
C ALA A 9 3.95 7.91 -4.33
N ALA A 10 4.77 8.07 -5.37
CA ALA A 10 4.48 7.58 -6.71
C ALA A 10 4.38 6.04 -6.75
N LEU A 11 5.26 5.32 -6.06
CA LEU A 11 5.21 3.87 -5.94
C LEU A 11 3.93 3.40 -5.25
N VAL A 12 3.58 3.99 -4.10
CA VAL A 12 2.34 3.64 -3.38
C VAL A 12 1.10 3.92 -4.23
N SER A 13 1.08 5.05 -4.94
CA SER A 13 -0.01 5.41 -5.86
C SER A 13 -0.14 4.41 -7.02
N GLY A 14 0.98 3.91 -7.54
CA GLY A 14 0.99 2.85 -8.55
C GLY A 14 0.38 1.54 -8.04
N VAL A 15 0.71 1.14 -6.81
CA VAL A 15 0.10 -0.06 -6.19
C VAL A 15 -1.39 0.14 -5.94
N ALA A 16 -1.81 1.33 -5.47
CA ALA A 16 -3.23 1.65 -5.32
C ALA A 16 -4.00 1.52 -6.65
N ALA A 17 -3.41 1.98 -7.76
CA ALA A 17 -4.00 1.83 -9.09
C ALA A 17 -4.13 0.36 -9.51
N LEU A 18 -3.17 -0.50 -9.16
CA LEU A 18 -3.25 -1.95 -9.43
C LEU A 18 -4.35 -2.63 -8.61
N ILE A 19 -4.54 -2.25 -7.35
CA ILE A 19 -5.65 -2.75 -6.51
C ILE A 19 -6.98 -2.41 -7.19
N VAL A 20 -7.16 -1.15 -7.57
CA VAL A 20 -8.40 -0.67 -8.21
C VAL A 20 -8.62 -1.32 -9.58
N SER A 21 -7.57 -1.55 -10.37
CA SER A 21 -7.70 -2.19 -11.69
C SER A 21 -8.03 -3.68 -11.60
N LYS A 22 -7.54 -4.37 -10.56
CA LYS A 22 -7.84 -5.78 -10.31
C LYS A 22 -9.24 -6.00 -9.73
N SER A 23 -9.76 -5.00 -9.02
CA SER A 23 -11.01 -5.10 -8.27
C SER A 23 -12.22 -5.34 -9.17
N THR A 24 -13.05 -6.32 -8.82
CA THR A 24 -14.35 -6.55 -9.51
C THR A 24 -15.49 -5.68 -8.96
N LEU A 25 -15.28 -5.05 -7.81
CA LEU A 25 -16.24 -4.17 -7.13
C LEU A 25 -15.68 -2.75 -7.00
N PRO A 26 -16.55 -1.71 -6.92
CA PRO A 26 -16.09 -0.36 -6.65
C PRO A 26 -15.51 -0.27 -5.24
N LEU A 27 -14.25 0.16 -5.14
CA LEU A 27 -13.58 0.39 -3.86
C LEU A 27 -13.63 1.86 -3.48
N THR A 28 -13.92 2.11 -2.21
CA THR A 28 -13.73 3.43 -1.59
C THR A 28 -12.25 3.67 -1.31
N PRO A 29 -11.80 4.94 -1.20
CA PRO A 29 -10.43 5.24 -0.81
C PRO A 29 -10.01 4.58 0.50
N LEU A 30 -10.92 4.53 1.49
CA LEU A 30 -10.65 3.89 2.79
C LEU A 30 -10.39 2.38 2.66
N GLN A 31 -11.11 1.69 1.77
CA GLN A 31 -10.87 0.26 1.52
C GLN A 31 -9.51 0.03 0.84
N VAL A 32 -9.13 0.87 -0.11
CA VAL A 32 -7.80 0.78 -0.75
C VAL A 32 -6.70 1.03 0.27
N THR A 33 -6.83 2.05 1.12
CA THR A 33 -5.91 2.30 2.23
C THR A 33 -5.81 1.11 3.17
N GLY A 34 -6.95 0.54 3.59
CA GLY A 34 -6.94 -0.64 4.47
C GLY A 34 -6.26 -1.86 3.85
N ILE A 35 -6.39 -2.07 2.54
CA ILE A 35 -5.67 -3.15 1.83
C ILE A 35 -4.16 -2.87 1.83
N LEU A 36 -3.74 -1.64 1.51
CA LEU A 36 -2.32 -1.27 1.51
C LEU A 36 -1.69 -1.44 2.90
N GLU A 37 -2.37 -0.94 3.93
CA GLU A 37 -1.90 -1.02 5.32
C GLU A 37 -1.89 -2.46 5.84
N GLY A 38 -2.96 -3.22 5.58
CA GLY A 38 -3.10 -4.60 6.06
C GLY A 38 -2.22 -5.62 5.34
N THR A 39 -1.62 -5.26 4.20
CA THR A 39 -0.70 -6.13 3.44
C THR A 39 0.74 -5.65 3.44
N ALA A 40 1.01 -4.50 4.05
CA ALA A 40 2.36 -3.98 4.17
C ALA A 40 3.27 -4.96 4.93
N THR A 41 4.54 -5.02 4.51
CA THR A 41 5.57 -5.74 5.25
C THR A 41 6.01 -4.86 6.41
N ASP A 42 5.62 -5.21 7.62
CA ASP A 42 5.99 -4.51 8.85
C ASP A 42 7.52 -4.38 8.98
N LEU A 43 7.97 -3.17 9.31
CA LEU A 43 9.38 -2.80 9.48
C LEU A 43 9.49 -1.99 10.77
N GLY A 44 10.58 -2.17 11.52
CA GLY A 44 10.80 -1.41 12.75
C GLY A 44 10.12 -2.08 13.93
N THR A 45 9.25 -1.33 14.63
CA THR A 45 8.52 -1.87 15.80
C THR A 45 7.25 -2.55 15.34
N VAL A 46 6.93 -3.71 15.93
CA VAL A 46 5.74 -4.49 15.55
C VAL A 46 4.48 -3.61 15.51
N GLY A 47 3.82 -3.59 14.36
CA GLY A 47 2.63 -2.79 14.10
C GLY A 47 2.94 -1.42 13.53
N TRP A 48 2.08 -0.44 13.81
CA TRP A 48 2.28 0.91 13.29
C TRP A 48 3.40 1.63 14.04
N ASP A 49 4.29 2.30 13.30
CA ASP A 49 5.30 3.19 13.88
C ASP A 49 5.47 4.53 13.14
N GLN A 50 6.14 5.48 13.80
CA GLN A 50 6.28 6.85 13.31
C GLN A 50 7.22 7.01 12.10
N TYR A 51 8.02 6.00 11.77
CA TYR A 51 9.01 6.06 10.69
C TYR A 51 8.53 5.31 9.45
N TYR A 52 7.90 4.14 9.63
CA TYR A 52 7.47 3.26 8.54
C TYR A 52 5.94 3.19 8.40
N GLY A 53 5.18 3.77 9.31
CA GLY A 53 3.73 3.58 9.34
C GLY A 53 3.43 2.10 9.58
N TYR A 54 2.66 1.47 8.70
CA TYR A 54 2.40 0.02 8.71
C TYR A 54 3.48 -0.81 8.02
N GLY A 55 4.53 -0.18 7.47
CA GLY A 55 5.65 -0.86 6.86
C GLY A 55 5.81 -0.59 5.36
N LEU A 56 6.59 -1.45 4.70
CA LEU A 56 6.87 -1.37 3.28
C LEU A 56 5.69 -1.88 2.46
N VAL A 57 5.25 -1.08 1.47
CA VAL A 57 4.18 -1.47 0.55
C VAL A 57 4.48 -2.80 -0.15
N ASN A 58 3.52 -3.73 -0.13
CA ASN A 58 3.65 -5.04 -0.77
C ASN A 58 2.65 -5.17 -1.93
N ALA A 59 3.11 -4.89 -3.14
CA ALA A 59 2.24 -4.89 -4.33
C ALA A 59 1.59 -6.26 -4.59
N TYR A 60 2.32 -7.36 -4.36
CA TYR A 60 1.81 -8.69 -4.63
C TYR A 60 0.66 -9.05 -3.69
N LEU A 61 0.87 -8.89 -2.37
CA LEU A 61 -0.18 -9.18 -1.39
C LEU A 61 -1.37 -8.23 -1.52
N ALA A 62 -1.12 -6.94 -1.76
CA ALA A 62 -2.17 -5.95 -1.94
C ALA A 62 -3.09 -6.28 -3.12
N VAL A 63 -2.52 -6.67 -4.27
CA VAL A 63 -3.30 -7.04 -5.46
C VAL A 63 -4.03 -8.37 -5.28
N LEU A 64 -3.44 -9.33 -4.54
CA LEU A 64 -4.13 -10.58 -4.18
C LEU A 64 -5.33 -10.36 -3.25
N GLN A 65 -5.25 -9.36 -2.37
CA GLN A 65 -6.31 -9.01 -1.43
C GLN A 65 -7.43 -8.17 -2.09
N ALA A 66 -7.21 -7.65 -3.30
CA ALA A 66 -8.23 -6.93 -4.05
C ALA A 66 -9.40 -7.86 -4.44
N PRO A 67 -10.66 -7.47 -4.20
CA PRO A 67 -11.84 -8.31 -4.44
C PRO A 67 -12.21 -8.52 -5.91
#